data_AF-A0A4W5QVL6-F1
#
_entry.id   AF-A0A4W5QVL6-F1
#
_cell.length_a   1.000
_cell.length_b   1.000
_cell.length_c   1.000
_cell.angle_alpha   90.00
_cell.angle_beta   90.00
_cell.angle_gamma   90.00
#
_symmetry.space_group_name_H-M   'P 1'
#
loop_
_entity.id
_entity.type
_entity.pdbx_description
1 polymer ?
#
loop_
_entity_poly.entity_id
_entity_poly.type
_entity_poly.pdbx_seq_one_letter_code
_entity_poly.pdbx_strand_id
1 'polypeptide(L)'
;IENIEEDFRNGLKLMLLLEVISGERLPKPDRGKMRFHKIANVNKALEYITSKGVKLVSIGAEGILQFYFTTAEGILQFYFTTAEDIINTPKPDERAIMTYVSCFYHAFAGAEQAETAANRICKVLGVNQENEKLMEEYEKLASQVIATHTLRDTPFWEGKMGRMVSDITSAWTGLEQAEKGYEEWLLSEIRRLERLNHLAEKFQMKATTHQDWSGGKDSVLSQKDYESCSLTEVRALLRKHEAFESDLAAHQDRVEQIAAIAQELKYGGREGGRGGGTEKLLETIDQLFLEFSKRSAPFNNWMEGAMEDLQDMFIVHTVDDIQSLISAHDQFKATLPEADCERQAILSIYTEVQKIAQSYGISPNLTNPYSDITPAEIGLKWDKVKKLVPQRNSILQEELARQHANERLRRQFAAQANIIGPWIQTRMEEIGRSSVDIGGSLEDQMSQLKQFEQVIINYKSNIDKLEGDHQHIQEFLVFDNKHTNYTMEHIRVGWEQLLTTIARTINEIETQILTRDAKGISQQQMNEFRQSFTHFDRVLCPSSVPDPNPLRHGCLPLCVLSVSVLFLCGNDIYIYCI
;
A
#
# COMPACT_ATOMS: atom_id res chain seq x y z
N ILE A 1 2.33 -63.13 53.42
CA ILE A 1 1.12 -63.12 52.56
C ILE A 1 0.68 -64.56 52.49
N GLU A 2 -0.59 -64.87 52.79
CA GLU A 2 -1.11 -66.25 52.77
C GLU A 2 -1.93 -66.51 51.49
N ASN A 3 -2.72 -65.52 51.05
CA ASN A 3 -3.41 -65.55 49.76
C ASN A 3 -3.22 -64.21 49.04
N ILE A 4 -2.58 -64.25 47.88
CA ILE A 4 -2.21 -63.06 47.10
C ILE A 4 -3.44 -62.27 46.58
N GLU A 5 -4.53 -62.97 46.28
CA GLU A 5 -5.74 -62.38 45.69
C GLU A 5 -6.54 -61.57 46.69
N GLU A 6 -6.49 -61.94 47.97
CA GLU A 6 -7.20 -61.24 49.04
C GLU A 6 -6.33 -60.21 49.74
N ASP A 7 -5.05 -60.53 49.95
CA ASP A 7 -4.13 -59.73 50.74
C ASP A 7 -3.77 -58.38 50.10
N PHE A 8 -3.80 -58.27 48.77
CA PHE A 8 -3.50 -57.02 48.06
C PHE A 8 -4.71 -56.12 47.82
N ARG A 9 -5.94 -56.59 48.04
CA ARG A 9 -7.18 -55.80 47.80
C ARG A 9 -7.29 -54.54 48.66
N ASN A 10 -6.60 -54.50 49.78
CA ASN A 10 -6.62 -53.33 50.67
C ASN A 10 -5.53 -52.28 50.35
N GLY A 11 -4.63 -52.57 49.41
CA GLY A 11 -3.51 -51.71 49.01
C GLY A 11 -2.36 -51.60 50.03
N LEU A 12 -2.57 -51.97 51.29
CA LEU A 12 -1.59 -51.77 52.37
C LEU A 12 -0.35 -52.65 52.20
N LYS A 13 -0.55 -53.94 51.94
CA LYS A 13 0.55 -54.89 51.72
C LYS A 13 1.31 -54.58 50.42
N LEU A 14 0.63 -54.01 49.42
CA LEU A 14 1.26 -53.57 48.17
C LEU A 14 2.17 -52.35 48.40
N MET A 15 1.68 -51.34 49.14
CA MET A 15 2.49 -50.17 49.51
C MET A 15 3.72 -50.57 50.34
N LEU A 16 3.55 -51.45 51.32
CA LEU A 16 4.66 -51.98 52.13
C LEU A 16 5.69 -52.72 51.29
N LEU A 17 5.25 -53.53 50.33
CA LEU A 17 6.15 -54.23 49.41
C LEU A 17 6.96 -53.22 48.58
N LEU A 18 6.31 -52.16 48.07
CA LEU A 18 6.97 -51.11 47.31
C LEU A 18 8.03 -50.37 48.13
N GLU A 19 7.76 -50.07 49.41
CA GLU A 19 8.77 -49.47 50.30
C GLU A 19 9.99 -50.38 50.51
N VAL A 20 9.75 -51.69 50.66
CA VAL A 20 10.82 -52.65 50.92
C VAL A 20 11.71 -52.84 49.69
N ILE A 21 11.14 -52.89 48.49
CA ILE A 21 11.93 -53.07 47.25
C ILE A 21 12.65 -51.78 46.84
N SER A 22 12.09 -50.60 47.12
CA SER A 22 12.71 -49.33 46.72
C SER A 22 13.64 -48.75 47.78
N GLY A 23 13.47 -49.13 49.05
CA GLY A 23 14.15 -48.51 50.19
C GLY A 23 13.62 -47.10 50.54
N GLU A 24 12.57 -46.63 49.86
CA GLU A 24 11.98 -45.31 50.05
C GLU A 24 10.67 -45.41 50.83
N ARG A 25 10.32 -44.36 51.59
CA ARG A 25 9.04 -44.27 52.30
C ARG A 25 7.93 -43.77 51.38
N LEU A 26 6.83 -44.49 51.32
CA LEU A 26 5.64 -44.09 50.58
C LEU A 26 4.74 -43.18 51.44
N PRO A 27 3.78 -42.45 50.82
CA PRO A 27 2.79 -41.66 51.55
C PRO A 27 2.00 -42.51 52.55
N LYS A 28 1.64 -41.91 53.70
CA LYS A 28 0.94 -42.63 54.77
C LYS A 28 -0.36 -43.28 54.27
N PRO A 29 -0.59 -44.57 54.58
CA PRO A 29 -1.80 -45.26 54.16
C PRO A 29 -3.03 -44.85 54.96
N ASP A 30 -4.18 -44.83 54.30
CA ASP A 30 -5.48 -44.57 54.90
C ASP A 30 -5.99 -45.83 55.61
N ARG A 31 -6.18 -45.74 56.94
CA ARG A 31 -6.46 -46.90 57.81
C ARG A 31 -7.93 -47.35 57.86
N GLY A 32 -8.81 -46.74 57.07
CA GLY A 32 -10.23 -47.01 57.12
C GLY A 32 -10.65 -48.30 56.41
N LYS A 33 -11.75 -48.93 56.88
CA LYS A 33 -12.25 -50.21 56.34
C LYS A 33 -13.13 -50.07 55.08
N MET A 34 -13.60 -48.86 54.79
CA MET A 34 -14.49 -48.59 53.65
C MET A 34 -13.78 -48.74 52.30
N ARG A 35 -14.53 -49.11 51.25
CA ARG A 35 -14.03 -49.35 49.88
C ARG A 35 -13.14 -48.21 49.35
N PHE A 36 -13.54 -46.95 49.58
CA PHE A 36 -12.80 -45.79 49.08
C PHE A 36 -11.40 -45.65 49.71
N HIS A 37 -11.20 -46.01 50.99
CA HIS A 37 -9.87 -46.00 51.61
C HIS A 37 -8.94 -47.02 50.97
N LYS A 38 -9.48 -48.20 50.62
CA LYS A 38 -8.73 -49.24 49.93
C LYS A 38 -8.35 -48.78 48.51
N ILE A 39 -9.28 -48.14 47.78
CA ILE A 39 -9.02 -47.55 46.46
C ILE A 39 -7.92 -46.49 46.55
N ALA A 40 -7.99 -45.60 47.55
CA ALA A 40 -6.99 -44.55 47.77
C ALA A 40 -5.59 -45.13 48.02
N ASN A 41 -5.48 -46.17 48.84
CA ASN A 41 -4.20 -46.85 49.08
C ASN A 41 -3.63 -47.53 47.83
N VAL A 42 -4.49 -48.15 47.02
CA VAL A 42 -4.04 -48.76 45.75
C VAL A 42 -3.63 -47.69 44.74
N ASN A 43 -4.36 -46.58 44.63
CA ASN A 43 -3.96 -45.45 43.77
C ASN A 43 -2.61 -44.86 44.19
N LYS A 44 -2.36 -44.65 45.49
CA LYS A 44 -1.06 -44.22 46.01
C LYS A 44 0.08 -45.16 45.59
N ALA A 45 -0.17 -46.47 45.59
CA ALA A 45 0.79 -47.45 45.11
C ALA A 45 1.01 -47.40 43.59
N LEU A 46 -0.06 -47.27 42.80
CA LEU A 46 0.02 -47.21 41.32
C LEU A 46 0.68 -45.90 40.83
N GLU A 47 0.40 -44.77 41.48
CA GLU A 47 1.07 -43.50 41.21
C GLU A 47 2.57 -43.59 41.49
N TYR A 48 2.96 -44.23 42.60
CA TYR A 48 4.37 -44.46 42.90
C TYR A 48 5.05 -45.36 41.85
N ILE A 49 4.38 -46.41 41.39
CA ILE A 49 4.90 -47.28 40.33
C ILE A 49 5.07 -46.50 39.01
N THR A 50 4.11 -45.63 38.68
CA THR A 50 4.15 -44.79 37.48
C THR A 50 5.28 -43.76 37.56
N SER A 51 5.52 -43.16 38.73
CA SER A 51 6.60 -42.18 38.92
C SER A 51 7.99 -42.79 38.80
N LYS A 52 8.14 -44.09 39.05
CA LYS A 52 9.37 -44.85 38.80
C LYS A 52 9.53 -45.32 37.34
N GLY A 53 8.67 -44.85 36.44
CA GLY A 53 8.80 -45.03 34.99
C GLY A 53 8.11 -46.28 34.43
N VAL A 54 7.26 -46.96 35.21
CA VAL A 54 6.51 -48.14 34.74
C VAL A 54 5.21 -47.70 34.05
N LYS A 55 4.99 -48.15 32.80
CA LYS A 55 3.76 -47.87 32.05
C LYS A 55 2.64 -48.83 32.45
N LEU A 56 1.63 -48.32 33.14
CA LEU A 56 0.42 -49.06 33.49
C LEU A 56 -0.63 -48.85 32.38
N VAL A 57 -0.94 -49.90 31.62
CA VAL A 57 -1.97 -49.88 30.57
C VAL A 57 -3.09 -50.83 30.97
N SER A 58 -4.33 -50.34 30.99
CA SER A 58 -5.53 -51.12 31.34
C SER A 58 -5.58 -51.67 32.78
N ILE A 59 -4.78 -51.12 33.69
CA ILE A 59 -4.79 -51.47 35.13
C ILE A 59 -5.19 -50.24 35.93
N GLY A 60 -6.33 -50.32 36.63
CA GLY A 60 -6.81 -49.28 37.55
C GLY A 60 -7.05 -49.84 38.95
N ALA A 61 -7.10 -48.96 39.96
CA ALA A 61 -7.31 -49.38 41.34
C ALA A 61 -8.62 -50.15 41.56
N GLU A 62 -9.67 -49.86 40.79
CA GLU A 62 -10.91 -50.64 40.82
C GLU A 62 -10.73 -52.08 40.32
N GLY A 63 -9.87 -52.30 39.32
CA GLY A 63 -9.55 -53.63 38.80
C GLY A 63 -8.87 -54.51 39.85
N ILE A 64 -7.95 -53.92 40.63
CA ILE A 64 -7.23 -54.61 41.72
C ILE A 64 -8.15 -54.90 42.92
N LEU A 65 -9.13 -54.04 43.19
CA LEU A 65 -10.07 -54.21 44.30
C LEU A 65 -11.21 -55.19 44.02
N GLN A 66 -11.74 -55.16 42.79
CA GLN A 66 -12.90 -55.94 42.40
C GLN A 66 -12.50 -57.29 41.79
N PHE A 67 -11.23 -57.47 41.40
CA PHE A 67 -10.77 -58.62 40.64
C PHE A 67 -11.72 -58.85 39.45
N TYR A 68 -11.79 -57.86 38.55
CA TYR A 68 -12.51 -58.04 37.29
C TYR A 68 -11.75 -59.05 36.43
N PHE A 69 -12.06 -60.33 36.60
CA PHE A 69 -11.84 -61.32 35.56
C PHE A 69 -12.87 -61.05 34.46
N THR A 70 -12.49 -60.33 33.42
CA THR A 70 -13.21 -60.39 32.15
C THR A 70 -12.95 -61.75 31.51
N THR A 71 -14.02 -62.51 31.37
CA THR A 71 -14.13 -63.81 30.70
C THR A 71 -13.62 -63.74 29.26
N ALA A 72 -12.35 -64.10 29.04
CA ALA A 72 -11.83 -64.68 27.81
C ALA A 72 -10.39 -65.14 28.08
N GLU A 73 -10.19 -66.46 28.08
CA GLU A 73 -8.90 -67.15 28.00
C GLU A 73 -7.86 -66.84 29.09
N GLY A 74 -7.95 -67.61 30.18
CA GLY A 74 -6.83 -68.43 30.65
C GLY A 74 -5.53 -67.72 31.05
N ILE A 75 -5.56 -66.83 32.05
CA ILE A 75 -4.35 -66.45 32.78
C ILE A 75 -4.71 -66.24 34.26
N LEU A 76 -4.45 -67.24 35.10
CA LEU A 76 -3.96 -67.12 36.48
C LEU A 76 -3.99 -68.49 37.16
N GLN A 77 -2.93 -69.27 36.96
CA GLN A 77 -2.47 -70.21 37.97
C GLN A 77 -1.06 -69.74 38.35
N PHE A 78 -0.98 -68.60 39.02
CA PHE A 78 0.27 -68.09 39.60
C PHE A 78 0.56 -68.86 40.90
N TYR A 79 1.05 -70.08 40.75
CA TYR A 79 1.82 -70.73 41.80
C TYR A 79 3.30 -70.60 41.42
N PHE A 80 4.14 -70.24 42.40
CA PHE A 80 5.58 -70.42 42.27
C PHE A 80 5.82 -71.85 41.80
N THR A 81 6.41 -71.98 40.60
CA THR A 81 6.61 -73.23 39.87
C THR A 81 7.12 -74.33 40.80
N THR A 82 6.29 -75.31 41.12
CA THR A 82 6.79 -76.63 41.46
C THR A 82 7.50 -77.18 40.23
N ALA A 83 8.59 -77.92 40.41
CA ALA A 83 9.41 -78.44 39.30
C ALA A 83 8.59 -79.25 38.28
N GLU A 84 7.44 -79.78 38.68
CA GLU A 84 6.50 -80.52 37.83
C GLU A 84 5.83 -79.64 36.76
N ASP A 85 5.52 -78.37 37.03
CA ASP A 85 4.79 -77.52 36.08
C ASP A 85 5.67 -77.09 34.90
N ILE A 86 6.97 -76.89 35.11
CA ILE A 86 7.93 -76.52 34.05
C ILE A 86 8.19 -77.70 33.11
N ILE A 87 8.17 -78.93 33.63
CA ILE A 87 8.49 -80.15 32.88
C ILE A 87 7.26 -80.68 32.13
N ASN A 88 6.08 -80.57 32.71
CA ASN A 88 4.86 -81.20 32.18
C ASN A 88 4.02 -80.26 31.30
N THR A 89 4.31 -78.96 31.25
CA THR A 89 3.64 -78.03 30.33
C THR A 89 4.46 -77.82 29.04
N PRO A 90 3.86 -77.96 27.84
CA PRO A 90 4.58 -77.81 26.57
C PRO A 90 5.06 -76.39 26.30
N LYS A 91 4.46 -75.39 26.97
CA LYS A 91 4.94 -74.01 26.99
C LYS A 91 4.80 -73.45 28.41
N PRO A 92 5.87 -73.44 29.22
CA PRO A 92 5.82 -72.87 30.56
C PRO A 92 5.65 -71.34 30.50
N ASP A 93 5.05 -70.76 31.55
CA ASP A 93 4.80 -69.32 31.61
C ASP A 93 6.13 -68.54 31.61
N GLU A 94 6.34 -67.80 30.53
CA GLU A 94 7.52 -66.96 30.29
C GLU A 94 7.71 -65.94 31.42
N ARG A 95 6.63 -65.42 32.03
CA ARG A 95 6.72 -64.42 33.11
C ARG A 95 7.24 -65.03 34.41
N ALA A 96 6.77 -66.23 34.75
CA ALA A 96 7.23 -66.98 35.92
C ALA A 96 8.72 -67.35 35.78
N ILE A 97 9.13 -67.85 34.61
CA ILE A 97 10.54 -68.17 34.33
C ILE A 97 11.41 -66.91 34.39
N MET A 98 10.99 -65.81 33.76
CA MET A 98 11.77 -64.57 33.75
C MET A 98 11.96 -63.97 35.14
N THR A 99 10.95 -64.04 36.00
CA THR A 99 11.06 -63.58 37.39
C THR A 99 12.06 -64.43 38.17
N TYR A 100 12.03 -65.75 37.98
CA TYR A 100 12.97 -66.67 38.63
C TYR A 100 14.41 -66.46 38.14
N VAL A 101 14.62 -66.31 36.82
CA VAL A 101 15.94 -66.02 36.22
C VAL A 101 16.47 -64.64 36.64
N SER A 102 15.59 -63.64 36.78
CA SER A 102 15.96 -62.31 37.27
C SER A 102 16.48 -62.36 38.72
N CYS A 103 15.88 -63.19 39.59
CA CYS A 103 16.41 -63.41 40.94
C CYS A 103 17.84 -63.98 40.92
N PHE A 104 18.15 -64.90 40.01
CA PHE A 104 19.52 -65.40 39.83
C PHE A 104 20.45 -64.34 39.26
N TYR A 105 20.01 -63.55 38.28
CA TYR A 105 20.82 -62.45 37.75
C TYR A 105 21.19 -61.44 38.85
N HIS A 106 20.25 -61.04 39.70
CA HIS A 106 20.53 -60.15 40.83
C HIS A 106 21.43 -60.80 41.89
N ALA A 107 21.33 -62.12 42.11
CA ALA A 107 22.23 -62.83 43.02
C ALA A 107 23.66 -62.97 42.46
N PHE A 108 23.83 -63.10 41.14
CA PHE A 108 25.14 -63.29 40.49
C PHE A 108 25.79 -61.99 39.99
N ALA A 109 25.03 -60.94 39.69
CA ALA A 109 25.53 -59.63 39.22
C ALA A 109 26.12 -58.74 40.33
N GLY A 110 26.22 -59.24 41.56
CA GLY A 110 26.82 -58.52 42.69
C GLY A 110 28.28 -58.08 42.43
N ALA A 111 29.01 -58.78 41.54
CA ALA A 111 30.35 -58.40 41.13
C ALA A 111 30.42 -57.14 40.25
N GLU A 112 29.47 -56.97 39.32
CA GLU A 112 29.42 -55.83 38.39
C GLU A 112 28.85 -54.56 39.07
N GLN A 113 27.93 -54.74 40.03
CA GLN A 113 27.44 -53.65 40.87
C GLN A 113 28.51 -53.14 41.85
N ALA A 114 29.36 -54.02 42.38
CA ALA A 114 30.50 -53.63 43.22
C ALA A 114 31.53 -52.81 42.44
N GLU A 115 31.80 -53.16 41.17
CA GLU A 115 32.69 -52.40 40.29
C GLU A 115 32.12 -51.02 39.96
N THR A 116 30.82 -50.92 39.68
CA THR A 116 30.16 -49.64 39.39
C THR A 116 30.12 -48.74 40.63
N ALA A 117 29.89 -49.31 41.81
CA ALA A 117 29.98 -48.60 43.09
C ALA A 117 31.41 -48.16 43.40
N ALA A 118 32.41 -49.02 43.17
CA ALA A 118 33.82 -48.70 43.31
C ALA A 118 34.24 -47.57 42.38
N ASN A 119 33.79 -47.56 41.11
CA ASN A 119 34.06 -46.48 40.16
C ASN A 119 33.43 -45.15 40.59
N ARG A 120 32.25 -45.16 41.21
CA ARG A 120 31.64 -43.96 41.81
C ARG A 120 32.42 -43.48 43.03
N ILE A 121 32.86 -44.40 43.89
CA ILE A 121 33.71 -44.09 45.05
C ILE A 121 35.05 -43.54 44.59
N CYS A 122 35.69 -44.09 43.55
CA CYS A 122 36.92 -43.57 42.96
C CYS A 122 36.76 -42.14 42.43
N LYS A 123 35.61 -41.81 41.82
CA LYS A 123 35.31 -40.43 41.42
C LYS A 123 35.21 -39.48 42.62
N VAL A 124 34.51 -39.89 43.67
CA VAL A 124 34.38 -39.10 44.90
C VAL A 124 35.73 -38.96 45.62
N LEU A 125 36.53 -40.03 45.67
CA LEU A 125 37.89 -40.02 46.20
C LEU A 125 38.80 -39.09 45.40
N GLY A 126 38.69 -39.06 44.07
CA GLY A 126 39.46 -38.13 43.23
C GLY A 126 39.18 -36.67 43.58
N VAL A 127 37.91 -36.31 43.76
CA VAL A 127 37.52 -34.96 44.22
C VAL A 127 38.05 -34.68 45.62
N ASN A 128 38.01 -35.67 46.53
CA ASN A 128 38.54 -35.50 47.88
C ASN A 128 40.08 -35.36 47.89
N GLN A 129 40.79 -36.03 47.00
CA GLN A 129 42.24 -35.92 46.87
C GLN A 129 42.66 -34.55 46.32
N GLU A 130 41.87 -33.97 45.40
CA GLU A 130 42.05 -32.58 44.96
C GLU A 130 41.77 -31.60 46.10
N ASN A 131 40.75 -31.85 46.92
CA ASN A 131 40.47 -31.04 48.11
C ASN A 131 41.61 -31.12 49.14
N GLU A 132 42.19 -32.30 49.38
CA GLU A 132 43.36 -32.45 50.27
C GLU A 132 44.57 -31.67 49.75
N LYS A 133 44.84 -31.70 48.43
CA LYS A 133 45.90 -30.86 47.83
C LYS A 133 45.65 -29.37 48.01
N LEU A 134 44.40 -28.93 47.82
CA LEU A 134 44.01 -27.54 48.05
C LEU A 134 44.18 -27.14 49.53
N MET A 135 43.91 -28.07 50.46
CA MET A 135 44.18 -27.85 51.89
C MET A 135 45.67 -27.80 52.20
N GLU A 136 46.51 -28.65 51.62
CA GLU A 136 47.97 -28.58 51.77
C GLU A 136 48.54 -27.27 51.20
N GLU A 137 48.04 -26.80 50.05
CA GLU A 137 48.44 -25.51 49.48
C GLU A 137 48.02 -24.35 50.38
N TYR A 138 46.82 -24.42 50.96
CA TYR A 138 46.34 -23.45 51.94
C TYR A 138 47.23 -23.44 53.20
N GLU A 139 47.55 -24.62 53.75
CA GLU A 139 48.38 -24.76 54.95
C GLU A 139 49.82 -24.32 54.70
N LYS A 140 50.36 -24.58 53.51
CA LYS A 140 51.69 -24.10 53.08
C LYS A 140 51.71 -22.57 52.95
N LEU A 141 50.65 -21.99 52.39
CA LEU A 141 50.51 -20.53 52.24
C LEU A 141 50.32 -19.86 53.61
N ALA A 142 49.51 -20.44 54.49
CA ALA A 142 49.31 -19.98 55.86
C ALA A 142 50.60 -20.09 56.68
N SER A 143 51.33 -21.21 56.56
CA SER A 143 52.61 -21.42 57.23
C SER A 143 53.69 -20.46 56.73
N GLN A 144 53.73 -20.13 55.43
CA GLN A 144 54.60 -19.07 54.90
C GLN A 144 54.27 -17.71 55.50
N VAL A 145 52.99 -17.35 55.59
CA VAL A 145 52.55 -16.10 56.20
C VAL A 145 52.92 -16.04 57.69
N ILE A 146 52.70 -17.13 58.43
CA ILE A 146 53.04 -17.23 59.86
C ILE A 146 54.56 -17.18 60.07
N ALA A 147 55.35 -17.88 59.26
CA ALA A 147 56.82 -17.85 59.32
C ALA A 147 57.39 -16.46 58.98
N THR A 148 56.78 -15.73 58.05
CA THR A 148 57.13 -14.32 57.81
C THR A 148 56.78 -13.38 58.97
N HIS A 149 55.87 -13.78 59.85
CA HIS A 149 55.51 -13.03 61.06
C HIS A 149 56.39 -13.37 62.27
N THR A 150 56.89 -14.60 62.41
CA THR A 150 57.68 -15.00 63.59
C THR A 150 59.14 -14.54 63.55
N LEU A 151 59.67 -14.14 62.39
CA LEU A 151 61.06 -13.67 62.23
C LEU A 151 61.24 -12.14 62.32
N ARG A 152 60.18 -11.39 62.64
CA ARG A 152 60.24 -9.93 62.76
C ARG A 152 59.67 -9.46 64.09
N ASP A 153 60.51 -9.49 65.12
CA ASP A 153 60.36 -8.61 66.29
C ASP A 153 60.52 -7.16 65.83
N THR A 154 59.43 -6.43 65.63
CA THR A 154 59.31 -4.96 65.80
C THR A 154 57.86 -4.49 65.63
N PRO A 155 57.38 -3.54 66.44
CA PRO A 155 55.96 -3.20 66.54
C PRO A 155 55.56 -2.15 65.49
N PHE A 156 54.54 -2.47 64.68
CA PHE A 156 53.44 -1.60 64.22
C PHE A 156 52.80 -2.27 62.99
N TRP A 157 51.54 -2.67 63.14
CA TRP A 157 50.78 -3.43 62.15
C TRP A 157 50.13 -2.50 61.13
N GLU A 158 50.67 -2.45 59.91
CA GLU A 158 49.91 -2.11 58.71
C GLU A 158 49.86 -3.35 57.81
N GLY A 159 48.88 -4.22 58.08
CA GLY A 159 48.60 -5.43 57.32
C GLY A 159 47.56 -5.17 56.23
N LYS A 160 47.94 -5.45 54.98
CA LYS A 160 47.20 -5.26 53.72
C LYS A 160 45.68 -5.42 53.82
N MET A 161 44.98 -4.40 53.33
CA MET A 161 43.53 -4.29 53.13
C MET A 161 42.90 -5.59 52.59
N GLY A 162 41.90 -6.14 53.30
CA GLY A 162 41.02 -7.21 52.80
C GLY A 162 41.14 -8.61 53.45
N ARG A 163 41.82 -8.77 54.59
CA ARG A 163 41.88 -10.05 55.34
C ARG A 163 41.72 -9.90 56.85
N MET A 164 40.73 -9.11 57.28
CA MET A 164 40.30 -9.06 58.68
C MET A 164 39.25 -10.14 58.96
N VAL A 165 39.07 -10.54 60.22
CA VAL A 165 38.01 -11.49 60.64
C VAL A 165 36.61 -10.94 60.26
N SER A 166 36.44 -9.62 60.25
CA SER A 166 35.23 -8.96 59.74
C SER A 166 34.97 -9.23 58.26
N ASP A 167 36.02 -9.39 57.44
CA ASP A 167 35.91 -9.63 56.01
C ASP A 167 35.49 -11.08 55.74
N ILE A 168 35.92 -12.03 56.58
CA ILE A 168 35.49 -13.43 56.51
C ILE A 168 34.01 -13.55 56.89
N THR A 169 33.58 -12.87 57.95
CA THR A 169 32.17 -12.82 58.32
C THR A 169 31.33 -12.18 57.22
N SER A 170 31.81 -11.10 56.61
CA SER A 170 31.15 -10.47 55.46
C SER A 170 31.06 -11.39 54.24
N ALA A 171 32.11 -12.16 53.95
CA ALA A 171 32.12 -13.13 52.86
C ALA A 171 31.15 -14.28 53.11
N TRP A 172 31.07 -14.78 54.35
CA TRP A 172 30.11 -15.82 54.75
C TRP A 172 28.66 -15.33 54.63
N THR A 173 28.35 -14.12 55.11
CA THR A 173 27.02 -13.53 54.93
C THR A 173 26.66 -13.31 53.46
N GLY A 174 27.65 -13.00 52.61
CA GLY A 174 27.45 -12.90 51.16
C GLY A 174 27.10 -14.24 50.51
N LEU A 175 27.66 -15.34 51.02
CA LEU A 175 27.36 -16.69 50.55
C LEU A 175 25.94 -17.14 50.95
N GLU A 176 25.52 -16.89 52.19
CA GLU A 176 24.15 -17.18 52.65
C GLU A 176 23.11 -16.37 51.85
N GLN A 177 23.43 -15.12 51.50
CA GLN A 177 22.56 -14.30 50.66
C GLN A 177 22.50 -14.81 49.21
N ALA A 178 23.60 -15.33 48.68
CA ALA A 178 23.63 -15.95 47.36
C ALA A 178 22.85 -17.28 47.31
N GLU A 179 22.95 -18.11 48.36
CA GLU A 179 22.16 -19.34 48.50
C GLU A 179 20.66 -19.02 48.52
N LYS A 180 20.26 -18.06 49.35
CA LYS A 180 18.87 -17.62 49.43
C LYS A 180 18.36 -17.04 48.11
N GLY A 181 19.19 -16.25 47.42
CA GLY A 181 18.86 -15.71 46.09
C GLY A 181 18.70 -16.81 45.04
N TYR A 182 19.47 -17.90 45.15
CA TYR A 182 19.34 -19.05 44.27
C TYR A 182 18.06 -19.85 44.52
N GLU A 183 17.68 -20.05 45.79
CA GLU A 183 16.40 -20.67 46.15
C GLU A 183 15.20 -19.86 45.64
N GLU A 184 15.21 -18.53 45.85
CA GLU A 184 14.17 -17.63 45.35
C GLU A 184 14.09 -17.65 43.81
N TRP A 185 15.23 -17.73 43.12
CA TRP A 185 15.28 -17.87 41.67
C TRP A 185 14.65 -19.20 41.20
N LEU A 186 14.99 -20.32 41.83
CA LEU A 186 14.42 -21.63 41.51
C LEU A 186 12.89 -21.64 41.67
N LEU A 187 12.37 -21.07 42.77
CA LEU A 187 10.92 -20.97 43.00
C LEU A 187 10.22 -20.05 41.99
N SER A 188 10.90 -19.00 41.51
CA SER A 188 10.38 -18.15 40.43
C SER A 188 10.33 -18.90 39.10
N GLU A 189 11.40 -19.63 38.78
CA GLU A 189 11.54 -20.36 37.52
C GLU A 189 10.56 -21.52 37.41
N ILE A 190 10.29 -22.23 38.51
CA ILE A 190 9.24 -23.26 38.56
C ILE A 190 7.87 -22.67 38.22
N ARG A 191 7.49 -21.55 38.86
CA ARG A 191 6.21 -20.87 38.60
C ARG A 191 6.09 -20.38 37.15
N ARG A 192 7.20 -19.90 36.58
CA ARG A 192 7.27 -19.46 35.18
C ARG A 192 7.04 -20.63 34.21
N LEU A 193 7.71 -21.75 34.44
CA LEU A 193 7.56 -22.97 33.62
C LEU A 193 6.16 -23.56 33.72
N GLU A 194 5.55 -23.59 34.91
CA GLU A 194 4.16 -24.01 35.10
C GLU A 194 3.18 -23.14 34.30
N ARG A 195 3.36 -21.81 34.34
CA ARG A 195 2.52 -20.87 33.57
C ARG A 195 2.68 -21.05 32.07
N LEU A 196 3.91 -21.21 31.59
CA LEU A 196 4.16 -21.44 30.16
C LEU A 196 3.56 -22.75 29.67
N ASN A 197 3.67 -23.82 30.46
CA ASN A 197 3.07 -25.09 30.11
C ASN A 197 1.54 -24.98 30.03
N HIS A 198 0.91 -24.30 31.00
CA HIS A 198 -0.52 -24.05 30.96
C HIS A 198 -0.96 -23.23 29.74
N LEU A 199 -0.23 -22.17 29.40
CA LEU A 199 -0.50 -21.35 28.22
C LEU A 199 -0.32 -22.14 26.91
N ALA A 200 0.68 -23.01 26.83
CA ALA A 200 0.95 -23.84 25.66
C ALA A 200 -0.18 -24.84 25.41
N GLU A 201 -0.65 -25.51 26.46
CA GLU A 201 -1.81 -26.40 26.39
C GLU A 201 -3.07 -25.64 25.96
N LYS A 202 -3.30 -24.45 26.53
CA LYS A 202 -4.44 -23.59 26.19
C LYS A 202 -4.39 -23.11 24.73
N PHE A 203 -3.21 -22.74 24.25
CA PHE A 203 -2.99 -22.37 22.86
C PHE A 203 -3.31 -23.53 21.92
N GLN A 204 -2.74 -24.71 22.19
CA GLN A 204 -2.93 -25.89 21.36
C GLN A 204 -4.42 -26.27 21.27
N MET A 205 -5.14 -26.26 22.40
CA MET A 205 -6.57 -26.56 22.43
C MET A 205 -7.40 -25.55 21.62
N LYS A 206 -7.15 -24.24 21.78
CA LYS A 206 -7.87 -23.19 21.04
C LYS A 206 -7.53 -23.20 19.54
N ALA A 207 -6.25 -23.35 19.19
CA ALA A 207 -5.80 -23.41 17.81
C ALA A 207 -6.38 -24.62 17.06
N THR A 208 -6.38 -25.80 17.68
CA THR A 208 -6.98 -27.02 17.10
C THR A 208 -8.48 -26.83 16.87
N THR A 209 -9.21 -26.31 17.88
CA THR A 209 -10.64 -26.04 17.75
C THR A 209 -10.95 -25.05 16.61
N HIS A 210 -10.10 -24.03 16.42
CA HIS A 210 -10.26 -23.07 15.34
C HIS A 210 -9.93 -23.70 13.97
N GLN A 211 -8.89 -24.52 13.90
CA GLN A 211 -8.50 -25.24 12.69
C GLN A 211 -9.58 -26.23 12.23
N ASP A 212 -10.22 -26.93 13.16
CA ASP A 212 -11.35 -27.82 12.88
C ASP A 212 -12.55 -27.04 12.33
N TRP A 213 -12.81 -25.83 12.83
CA TRP A 213 -13.85 -24.97 12.28
C TRP A 213 -13.48 -24.41 10.91
N SER A 214 -12.24 -23.97 10.68
CA SER A 214 -11.83 -23.42 9.37
C SER A 214 -11.74 -24.49 8.28
N GLY A 215 -11.48 -25.75 8.67
CA GLY A 215 -11.37 -26.88 7.76
C GLY A 215 -12.57 -27.02 6.81
N GLY A 216 -12.29 -26.99 5.51
CA GLY A 216 -13.31 -27.20 4.45
C GLY A 216 -14.10 -25.96 4.05
N LYS A 217 -14.03 -24.84 4.79
CA LYS A 217 -14.76 -23.60 4.46
C LYS A 217 -14.25 -22.95 3.16
N ASP A 218 -12.94 -22.97 2.92
CA ASP A 218 -12.34 -22.46 1.67
C ASP A 218 -12.85 -23.19 0.43
N SER A 219 -13.07 -24.50 0.54
CA SER A 219 -13.63 -25.31 -0.56
C SER A 219 -15.07 -24.94 -0.86
N VAL A 220 -15.85 -24.56 0.15
CA VAL A 220 -17.25 -24.13 -0.01
C VAL A 220 -17.32 -22.73 -0.63
N LEU A 221 -16.43 -21.82 -0.23
CA LEU A 221 -16.38 -20.46 -0.78
C LEU A 221 -15.82 -20.40 -2.21
N SER A 222 -15.01 -21.38 -2.61
CA SER A 222 -14.44 -21.47 -3.96
C SER A 222 -15.41 -22.06 -4.99
N GLN A 223 -16.54 -22.61 -4.56
CA GLN A 223 -17.56 -23.16 -5.45
C GLN A 223 -18.28 -22.03 -6.20
N LYS A 224 -18.58 -22.27 -7.48
CA LYS A 224 -19.24 -21.30 -8.37
C LYS A 224 -20.72 -21.62 -8.62
N ASP A 225 -21.38 -22.14 -7.59
CA ASP A 225 -22.75 -22.64 -7.69
C ASP A 225 -23.76 -21.55 -8.12
N TYR A 226 -23.41 -20.27 -7.94
CA TYR A 226 -24.21 -19.13 -8.39
C TYR A 226 -24.28 -18.96 -9.91
N GLU A 227 -23.36 -19.52 -10.70
CA GLU A 227 -23.32 -19.36 -12.17
C GLU A 227 -24.46 -20.15 -12.87
N SER A 228 -24.94 -21.24 -12.25
CA SER A 228 -25.96 -22.13 -12.81
C SER A 228 -27.34 -22.06 -12.12
N CYS A 229 -27.53 -21.11 -11.21
CA CYS A 229 -28.73 -21.02 -10.36
C CYS A 229 -29.79 -20.03 -10.88
N SER A 230 -31.06 -20.33 -10.59
CA SER A 230 -32.19 -19.43 -10.78
C SER A 230 -32.18 -18.27 -9.77
N LEU A 231 -32.89 -17.17 -10.07
CA LEU A 231 -32.96 -15.98 -9.19
C LEU A 231 -33.39 -16.32 -7.75
N THR A 232 -34.28 -17.29 -7.58
CA THR A 232 -34.74 -17.74 -6.25
C THR A 232 -33.63 -18.48 -5.50
N GLU A 233 -32.86 -19.31 -6.20
CA GLU A 233 -31.73 -20.06 -5.63
C GLU A 233 -30.58 -19.12 -5.28
N VAL A 234 -30.27 -18.14 -6.12
CA VAL A 234 -29.26 -17.10 -5.82
C VAL A 234 -29.64 -16.29 -4.58
N ARG A 235 -30.93 -15.93 -4.41
CA ARG A 235 -31.40 -15.27 -3.18
C ARG A 235 -31.27 -16.15 -1.94
N ALA A 236 -31.46 -17.46 -2.08
CA ALA A 236 -31.25 -18.40 -0.99
C ALA A 236 -29.77 -18.57 -0.63
N LEU A 237 -28.88 -18.58 -1.64
CA LEU A 237 -27.43 -18.58 -1.46
C LEU A 237 -26.95 -17.31 -0.75
N LEU A 238 -27.51 -16.14 -1.11
CA LEU A 238 -27.19 -14.88 -0.43
C LEU A 238 -27.53 -14.94 1.06
N ARG A 239 -28.71 -15.44 1.45
CA ARG A 239 -29.08 -15.62 2.87
C ARG A 239 -28.16 -16.60 3.61
N LYS A 240 -27.71 -17.66 2.93
CA LYS A 240 -26.72 -18.60 3.50
C LYS A 240 -25.37 -17.92 3.69
N HIS A 241 -24.98 -17.05 2.77
CA HIS A 241 -23.75 -16.26 2.86
C HIS A 241 -23.81 -15.24 4.00
N GLU A 242 -24.94 -14.53 4.17
CA GLU A 242 -25.15 -13.62 5.31
C GLU A 242 -25.05 -14.36 6.66
N ALA A 243 -25.60 -15.58 6.75
CA ALA A 243 -25.45 -16.41 7.94
C ALA A 243 -23.99 -16.84 8.18
N PHE A 244 -23.23 -17.10 7.11
CA PHE A 244 -21.81 -17.41 7.18
C PHE A 244 -20.98 -16.21 7.65
N GLU A 245 -21.24 -15.01 7.14
CA GLU A 245 -20.56 -13.78 7.58
C GLU A 245 -20.82 -13.49 9.06
N SER A 246 -22.05 -13.72 9.53
CA SER A 246 -22.37 -13.59 10.96
C SER A 246 -21.62 -14.61 11.83
N ASP A 247 -21.46 -15.85 11.37
CA ASP A 247 -20.68 -16.88 12.08
C ASP A 247 -19.18 -16.52 12.08
N LEU A 248 -18.66 -16.07 10.94
CA LEU A 248 -17.27 -15.61 10.78
C LEU A 248 -16.94 -14.47 11.77
N ALA A 249 -17.82 -13.47 11.88
CA ALA A 249 -17.65 -12.36 12.81
C ALA A 249 -17.61 -12.81 14.29
N ALA A 250 -18.38 -13.85 14.66
CA ALA A 250 -18.35 -14.41 16.01
C ALA A 250 -17.05 -15.15 16.34
N HIS A 251 -16.32 -15.63 15.33
CA HIS A 251 -15.04 -16.31 15.49
C HIS A 251 -13.83 -15.35 15.61
N GLN A 252 -14.00 -14.08 15.26
CA GLN A 252 -12.95 -13.06 15.31
C GLN A 252 -12.30 -12.92 16.70
N ASP A 253 -13.10 -12.83 17.76
CA ASP A 253 -12.62 -12.76 19.16
C ASP A 253 -11.77 -13.99 19.55
N ARG A 254 -12.09 -15.17 19.00
CA ARG A 254 -11.31 -16.39 19.26
C ARG A 254 -9.91 -16.32 18.62
N VAL A 255 -9.80 -15.75 17.42
CA VAL A 255 -8.52 -15.55 16.73
C VAL A 255 -7.64 -14.57 17.49
N GLU A 256 -8.23 -13.47 17.96
CA GLU A 256 -7.52 -12.47 18.79
C GLU A 256 -7.01 -13.08 20.10
N GLN A 257 -7.80 -13.91 20.77
CA GLN A 257 -7.36 -14.64 21.96
C GLN A 257 -6.23 -15.63 21.67
N ILE A 258 -6.27 -16.34 20.54
CA ILE A 258 -5.19 -17.26 20.14
C ILE A 258 -3.89 -16.48 19.88
N ALA A 259 -3.99 -15.34 19.19
CA ALA A 259 -2.85 -14.47 18.92
C ALA A 259 -2.25 -13.89 20.22
N ALA A 260 -3.09 -13.46 21.16
CA ALA A 260 -2.65 -12.96 22.47
C ALA A 260 -1.90 -14.04 23.28
N ILE A 261 -2.42 -15.27 23.33
CA ILE A 261 -1.75 -16.39 24.02
C ILE A 261 -0.43 -16.75 23.32
N ALA A 262 -0.38 -16.74 21.99
CA ALA A 262 0.85 -17.00 21.23
C ALA A 262 1.92 -15.94 21.51
N GLN A 263 1.51 -14.67 21.61
CA GLN A 263 2.37 -13.56 21.96
C GLN A 263 2.92 -13.73 23.39
N GLU A 264 2.06 -14.08 24.33
CA GLU A 264 2.42 -14.32 25.72
C GLU A 264 3.40 -15.52 25.88
N LEU A 265 3.23 -16.58 25.09
CA LEU A 265 4.17 -17.70 25.03
C LEU A 265 5.53 -17.32 24.45
N LYS A 266 5.54 -16.46 23.42
CA LYS A 266 6.76 -15.99 22.76
C LYS A 266 7.61 -15.11 23.68
N TYR A 267 6.98 -14.25 24.48
CA TYR A 267 7.67 -13.29 25.34
C TYR A 267 7.84 -13.78 26.79
N GLY A 268 6.86 -14.49 27.37
CA GLY A 268 6.94 -15.07 28.73
C GLY A 268 8.00 -16.17 28.91
N GLY A 269 8.54 -16.68 27.80
CA GLY A 269 9.66 -17.62 27.75
C GLY A 269 11.00 -17.09 28.29
N ARG A 270 11.14 -15.77 28.49
CA ARG A 270 12.45 -15.10 28.66
C ARG A 270 12.69 -14.37 29.99
N GLU A 271 11.77 -14.41 30.94
CA GLU A 271 11.87 -13.62 32.20
C GLU A 271 12.93 -14.12 33.22
N GLY A 272 13.59 -15.25 32.99
CA GLY A 272 14.51 -15.88 33.95
C GLY A 272 16.01 -15.65 33.68
N GLY A 273 16.50 -14.42 33.81
CA GLY A 273 17.95 -14.15 33.99
C GLY A 273 18.66 -13.42 32.84
N ARG A 274 19.12 -12.19 33.13
CA ARG A 274 19.96 -11.33 32.25
C ARG A 274 19.35 -10.86 30.92
N GLY A 275 18.01 -10.86 30.77
CA GLY A 275 17.30 -10.44 29.55
C GLY A 275 16.55 -9.09 29.57
N GLY A 276 16.49 -8.38 30.70
CA GLY A 276 15.64 -7.17 30.83
C GLY A 276 16.04 -5.98 29.93
N GLY A 277 17.25 -5.99 29.37
CA GLY A 277 17.66 -5.02 28.35
C GLY A 277 17.25 -5.44 26.94
N THR A 278 17.42 -6.72 26.58
CA THR A 278 17.21 -7.22 25.22
C THR A 278 15.73 -7.32 24.84
N GLU A 279 14.84 -7.55 25.80
CA GLU A 279 13.39 -7.53 25.57
C GLU A 279 12.89 -6.12 25.27
N LYS A 280 13.23 -5.12 26.09
CA LYS A 280 12.93 -3.71 25.83
C LYS A 280 13.52 -3.21 24.50
N LEU A 281 14.70 -3.70 24.13
CA LEU A 281 15.34 -3.38 22.85
C LEU A 281 14.57 -3.99 21.67
N LEU A 282 14.08 -5.22 21.77
CA LEU A 282 13.26 -5.86 20.74
C LEU A 282 11.88 -5.19 20.62
N GLU A 283 11.26 -4.80 21.74
CA GLU A 283 10.04 -3.98 21.75
C GLU A 283 10.26 -2.62 21.09
N THR A 284 11.41 -1.98 21.36
CA THR A 284 11.78 -0.70 20.73
C THR A 284 11.96 -0.87 19.22
N ILE A 285 12.65 -1.94 18.78
CA ILE A 285 12.82 -2.25 17.36
C ILE A 285 11.46 -2.52 16.69
N ASP A 286 10.59 -3.29 17.34
CA ASP A 286 9.26 -3.60 16.82
C ASP A 286 8.40 -2.34 16.68
N GLN A 287 8.44 -1.45 17.68
CA GLN A 287 7.75 -0.16 17.64
C GLN A 287 8.29 0.75 16.53
N LEU A 288 9.61 0.79 16.33
CA LEU A 288 10.24 1.53 15.22
C LEU A 288 9.84 0.95 13.86
N PHE A 289 9.77 -0.37 13.71
CA PHE A 289 9.30 -0.99 12.47
C PHE A 289 7.82 -0.72 12.20
N LEU A 290 6.98 -0.70 13.23
CA LEU A 290 5.58 -0.30 13.10
C LEU A 290 5.46 1.18 12.71
N GLU A 291 6.25 2.06 13.32
CA GLU A 291 6.30 3.50 12.96
C GLU A 291 6.75 3.71 11.51
N PHE A 292 7.82 3.02 11.10
CA PHE A 292 8.28 3.02 9.72
C PHE A 292 7.16 2.62 8.76
N SER A 293 6.44 1.54 9.06
CA SER A 293 5.36 1.04 8.20
C SER A 293 4.20 2.02 8.09
N LYS A 294 3.82 2.65 9.22
CA LYS A 294 2.76 3.67 9.26
C LYS A 294 3.09 4.92 8.45
N ARG A 295 4.37 5.32 8.40
CA ARG A 295 4.81 6.53 7.68
C ARG A 295 5.19 6.25 6.22
N SER A 296 5.85 5.12 5.96
CA SER A 296 6.29 4.72 4.62
C SER A 296 5.14 4.40 3.68
N ALA A 297 4.05 3.80 4.15
CA ALA A 297 2.89 3.47 3.31
C ALA A 297 2.22 4.72 2.67
N PRO A 298 1.78 5.74 3.43
CA PRO A 298 1.20 6.95 2.83
C PRO A 298 2.23 7.74 2.02
N PHE A 299 3.51 7.78 2.45
CA PHE A 299 4.56 8.43 1.69
C PHE A 299 4.82 7.74 0.34
N ASN A 300 4.75 6.40 0.30
CA ASN A 300 4.85 5.63 -0.92
C ASN A 300 3.70 5.94 -1.88
N ASN A 301 2.46 5.98 -1.38
CA ASN A 301 1.29 6.32 -2.19
C ASN A 301 1.38 7.76 -2.71
N TRP A 302 1.89 8.70 -1.90
CA TRP A 302 2.16 10.06 -2.35
C TRP A 302 3.19 10.11 -3.48
N MET A 303 4.29 9.34 -3.39
CA MET A 303 5.27 9.27 -4.47
C MET A 303 4.70 8.66 -5.75
N GLU A 304 3.84 7.65 -5.64
CA GLU A 304 3.16 7.05 -6.80
C GLU A 304 2.22 8.04 -7.48
N GLY A 305 1.36 8.72 -6.71
CA GLY A 305 0.48 9.77 -7.24
C GLY A 305 1.27 10.93 -7.85
N ALA A 306 2.36 11.37 -7.20
CA ALA A 306 3.22 12.41 -7.75
C ALA A 306 3.88 11.99 -9.08
N MET A 307 4.28 10.72 -9.25
CA MET A 307 4.80 10.23 -10.53
C MET A 307 3.71 10.24 -11.61
N GLU A 308 2.48 9.83 -11.28
CA GLU A 308 1.33 9.86 -12.18
C GLU A 308 1.03 11.31 -12.64
N ASP A 309 0.89 12.24 -11.70
CA ASP A 309 0.59 13.65 -11.98
C ASP A 309 1.67 14.33 -12.85
N LEU A 310 2.95 14.00 -12.61
CA LEU A 310 4.06 14.55 -13.39
C LEU A 310 4.10 14.01 -14.82
N GLN A 311 3.57 12.81 -15.04
CA GLN A 311 3.53 12.15 -16.35
C GLN A 311 2.20 12.34 -17.08
N ASP A 312 1.18 12.92 -16.41
CA ASP A 312 -0.15 13.10 -16.97
C ASP A 312 -0.15 13.95 -18.24
N MET A 313 -0.90 13.50 -19.25
CA MET A 313 -1.01 14.19 -20.52
C MET A 313 -2.06 15.29 -20.44
N PHE A 314 -1.69 16.52 -20.77
CA PHE A 314 -2.61 17.66 -20.75
C PHE A 314 -2.90 18.18 -22.15
N ILE A 315 -4.08 18.79 -22.31
CA ILE A 315 -4.49 19.50 -23.53
C ILE A 315 -4.94 20.89 -23.10
N VAL A 316 -4.36 21.92 -23.71
CA VAL A 316 -4.66 23.33 -23.42
C VAL A 316 -4.89 24.10 -24.71
N HIS A 317 -5.77 25.09 -24.66
CA HIS A 317 -6.14 25.91 -25.82
C HIS A 317 -5.92 27.42 -25.58
N THR A 318 -5.62 27.80 -24.34
CA THR A 318 -5.39 29.19 -23.95
C THR A 318 -4.13 29.34 -23.09
N VAL A 319 -3.61 30.56 -23.05
CA VAL A 319 -2.48 30.95 -22.19
C VAL A 319 -2.86 30.84 -20.70
N ASP A 320 -4.10 31.12 -20.35
CA ASP A 320 -4.56 31.09 -18.96
C ASP A 320 -4.63 29.65 -18.42
N ASP A 321 -5.03 28.68 -19.27
CA ASP A 321 -5.08 27.25 -18.91
C ASP A 321 -3.67 26.72 -18.58
N ILE A 322 -2.68 27.00 -19.45
CA ILE A 322 -1.30 26.55 -19.22
C ILE A 322 -0.65 27.28 -18.04
N GLN A 323 -0.98 28.55 -17.82
CA GLN A 323 -0.50 29.30 -16.67
C GLN A 323 -1.04 28.71 -15.36
N SER A 324 -2.29 28.25 -15.35
CA SER A 324 -2.89 27.56 -14.21
C SER A 324 -2.19 26.23 -13.91
N LEU A 325 -1.85 25.45 -14.95
CA LEU A 325 -1.06 24.22 -14.78
C LEU A 325 0.35 24.49 -14.27
N ILE A 326 1.02 25.55 -14.74
CA ILE A 326 2.33 25.97 -14.22
C ILE A 326 2.24 26.35 -12.76
N SER A 327 1.24 27.13 -12.37
CA SER A 327 1.03 27.51 -10.97
C SER A 327 0.77 26.30 -10.07
N ALA A 328 -0.01 25.32 -10.54
CA ALA A 328 -0.20 24.06 -9.81
C ALA A 328 1.12 23.28 -9.66
N HIS A 329 1.94 23.21 -10.71
CA HIS A 329 3.26 22.59 -10.66
C HIS A 329 4.23 23.33 -9.72
N ASP A 330 4.18 24.66 -9.67
CA ASP A 330 4.96 25.48 -8.74
C ASP A 330 4.55 25.22 -7.27
N GLN A 331 3.25 25.10 -7.00
CA GLN A 331 2.74 24.72 -5.69
C GLN A 331 3.20 23.32 -5.29
N PHE A 332 3.14 22.35 -6.21
CA PHE A 332 3.70 21.02 -5.98
C PHE A 332 5.21 21.06 -5.69
N LYS A 333 6.00 21.84 -6.44
CA LYS A 333 7.43 22.00 -6.18
C LYS A 333 7.70 22.56 -4.78
N ALA A 334 6.82 23.41 -4.26
CA ALA A 334 6.94 23.97 -2.92
C ALA A 334 6.75 22.93 -1.80
N THR A 335 6.08 21.79 -2.06
CA THR A 335 5.93 20.71 -1.08
C THR A 335 7.12 19.73 -1.07
N LEU A 336 7.97 19.75 -2.10
CA LEU A 336 9.11 18.83 -2.21
C LEU A 336 10.13 18.92 -1.06
N PRO A 337 10.48 20.10 -0.51
CA PRO A 337 11.39 20.17 0.62
C PRO A 337 10.82 19.49 1.86
N GLU A 338 9.53 19.70 2.15
CA GLU A 338 8.84 19.05 3.27
C GLU A 338 8.74 17.53 3.06
N ALA A 339 8.45 17.09 1.84
CA ALA A 339 8.47 15.67 1.48
C ALA A 339 9.87 15.03 1.61
N ASP A 340 10.95 15.78 1.33
CA ASP A 340 12.31 15.27 1.57
C ASP A 340 12.62 15.16 3.06
N CYS A 341 12.14 16.10 3.89
CA CYS A 341 12.23 15.99 5.35
C CYS A 341 11.51 14.74 5.86
N GLU A 342 10.30 14.46 5.36
CA GLU A 342 9.55 13.25 5.72
C GLU A 342 10.29 11.98 5.29
N ARG A 343 10.84 11.95 4.06
CA ARG A 343 11.69 10.85 3.59
C ARG A 343 12.88 10.62 4.51
N GLN A 344 13.60 11.68 4.89
CA GLN A 344 14.75 11.59 5.77
C GLN A 344 14.36 11.06 7.16
N ALA A 345 13.19 11.48 7.68
CA ALA A 345 12.66 10.98 8.94
C ALA A 345 12.25 9.49 8.87
N ILE A 346 11.67 9.04 7.75
CA ILE A 346 11.35 7.62 7.54
C ILE A 346 12.63 6.77 7.48
N LEU A 347 13.67 7.25 6.77
CA LEU A 347 14.94 6.55 6.65
C LEU A 347 15.75 6.55 7.96
N SER A 348 15.62 7.59 8.78
CA SER A 348 16.30 7.65 10.08
C SER A 348 15.75 6.61 11.06
N ILE A 349 14.45 6.31 11.02
CA ILE A 349 13.85 5.20 11.81
C ILE A 349 14.53 3.88 11.46
N TYR A 350 14.67 3.56 10.18
CA TYR A 350 15.34 2.33 9.74
C TYR A 350 16.83 2.32 10.13
N THR A 351 17.50 3.47 10.05
CA THR A 351 18.89 3.63 10.46
C THR A 351 19.07 3.39 11.97
N GLU A 352 18.13 3.86 12.79
CA GLU A 352 18.15 3.64 14.23
C GLU A 352 17.92 2.15 14.56
N VAL A 353 17.01 1.47 13.86
CA VAL A 353 16.85 0.00 14.01
C VAL A 353 18.16 -0.73 13.71
N GLN A 354 18.85 -0.36 12.62
CA GLN A 354 20.14 -0.96 12.26
C GLN A 354 21.22 -0.69 13.31
N LYS A 355 21.26 0.53 13.86
CA LYS A 355 22.20 0.92 14.93
C LYS A 355 21.94 0.16 16.23
N ILE A 356 20.67 -0.03 16.61
CA ILE A 356 20.30 -0.85 17.76
C ILE A 356 20.70 -2.32 17.49
N ALA A 357 20.43 -2.85 16.30
CA ALA A 357 20.80 -4.22 15.97
C ALA A 357 22.33 -4.46 16.04
N GLN A 358 23.12 -3.55 15.47
CA GLN A 358 24.58 -3.62 15.47
C GLN A 358 25.19 -3.47 16.87
N SER A 359 24.67 -2.55 17.69
CA SER A 359 25.22 -2.29 19.03
C SER A 359 25.03 -3.45 20.02
N TYR A 360 24.02 -4.29 19.81
CA TYR A 360 23.70 -5.43 20.69
C TYR A 360 23.96 -6.81 20.05
N GLY A 361 24.58 -6.88 18.87
CA GLY A 361 24.92 -8.14 18.21
C GLY A 361 23.70 -8.96 17.75
N ILE A 362 22.58 -8.30 17.49
CA ILE A 362 21.37 -8.92 16.93
C ILE A 362 21.59 -9.13 15.43
N SER A 363 21.06 -10.23 14.88
CA SER A 363 21.24 -10.63 13.47
C SER A 363 21.11 -9.46 12.49
N PRO A 364 22.05 -9.25 11.55
CA PRO A 364 22.08 -8.07 10.67
C PRO A 364 20.93 -7.99 9.65
N ASN A 365 20.19 -9.09 9.44
CA ASN A 365 19.10 -9.17 8.47
C ASN A 365 17.71 -9.07 9.13
N LEU A 366 17.47 -8.03 9.93
CA LEU A 366 16.11 -7.74 10.39
C LEU A 366 15.27 -7.18 9.24
N THR A 367 14.26 -7.95 8.86
CA THR A 367 13.24 -7.53 7.88
C THR A 367 12.01 -7.07 8.64
N ASN A 368 11.39 -5.99 8.16
CA ASN A 368 10.19 -5.43 8.78
C ASN A 368 8.99 -6.38 8.54
N PRO A 369 8.32 -6.90 9.58
CA PRO A 369 7.18 -7.81 9.42
C PRO A 369 5.88 -7.13 8.96
N TYR A 370 5.81 -5.80 9.04
CA TYR A 370 4.57 -5.02 8.85
C TYR A 370 4.48 -4.34 7.48
N SER A 371 5.53 -4.36 6.68
CA SER A 371 5.57 -3.70 5.37
C SER A 371 6.61 -4.33 4.46
N ASP A 372 6.24 -4.54 3.20
CA ASP A 372 7.14 -5.00 2.14
C ASP A 372 8.01 -3.87 1.57
N ILE A 373 7.71 -2.60 1.89
CA ILE A 373 8.39 -1.43 1.34
C ILE A 373 9.80 -1.33 1.92
N THR A 374 10.81 -1.39 1.05
CA THR A 374 12.21 -1.27 1.49
C THR A 374 12.72 0.17 1.46
N PRO A 375 13.68 0.56 2.33
CA PRO A 375 14.33 1.87 2.26
C PRO A 375 14.97 2.17 0.90
N ALA A 376 15.46 1.13 0.21
CA ALA A 376 16.03 1.23 -1.12
C ALA A 376 14.96 1.59 -2.17
N GLU A 377 13.78 0.97 -2.11
CA GLU A 377 12.66 1.30 -2.98
C GLU A 377 12.18 2.75 -2.80
N ILE A 378 12.12 3.23 -1.55
CA ILE A 378 11.79 4.63 -1.26
C ILE A 378 12.81 5.57 -1.93
N GLY A 379 14.10 5.25 -1.83
CA GLY A 379 15.17 6.01 -2.50
C GLY A 379 14.99 6.03 -4.02
N LEU A 380 14.75 4.87 -4.63
CA LEU A 380 14.56 4.74 -6.08
C LEU A 380 13.32 5.51 -6.57
N LYS A 381 12.19 5.45 -5.85
CA LYS A 381 10.97 6.20 -6.20
C LYS A 381 11.18 7.70 -6.04
N TRP A 382 11.85 8.12 -4.98
CA TRP A 382 12.20 9.52 -4.76
C TRP A 382 13.07 10.09 -5.89
N ASP A 383 14.10 9.36 -6.31
CA ASP A 383 14.98 9.75 -7.42
C ASP A 383 14.21 9.87 -8.75
N LYS A 384 13.23 8.99 -8.99
CA LYS A 384 12.33 9.09 -10.14
C LYS A 384 11.48 10.36 -10.09
N VAL A 385 10.84 10.65 -8.96
CA VAL A 385 10.08 11.91 -8.77
C VAL A 385 10.99 13.11 -9.05
N LYS A 386 12.16 13.18 -8.41
CA LYS A 386 13.14 14.26 -8.61
C LYS A 386 13.57 14.43 -10.07
N LYS A 387 13.67 13.35 -10.83
CA LYS A 387 13.99 13.39 -12.27
C LYS A 387 12.81 13.87 -13.12
N LEU A 388 11.58 13.51 -12.76
CA LEU A 388 10.38 13.90 -13.49
C LEU A 388 10.02 15.39 -13.31
N VAL A 389 10.30 15.98 -12.14
CA VAL A 389 10.02 17.41 -11.89
C VAL A 389 10.61 18.37 -12.94
N PRO A 390 11.93 18.36 -13.23
CA PRO A 390 12.49 19.26 -14.24
C PRO A 390 12.01 18.92 -15.66
N GLN A 391 11.72 17.66 -15.96
CA GLN A 391 11.16 17.25 -17.26
C GLN A 391 9.77 17.84 -17.46
N ARG A 392 8.90 17.72 -16.45
CA ARG A 392 7.57 18.32 -16.45
C ARG A 392 7.63 19.84 -16.60
N ASN A 393 8.56 20.47 -15.88
CA ASN A 393 8.77 21.92 -15.98
C ASN A 393 9.19 22.34 -17.40
N SER A 394 10.06 21.59 -18.08
CA SER A 394 10.44 21.88 -19.49
C SER A 394 9.23 21.79 -20.42
N ILE A 395 8.45 20.70 -20.31
CA ILE A 395 7.28 20.47 -21.15
C ILE A 395 6.23 21.58 -20.97
N LEU A 396 5.97 22.00 -19.72
CA LEU A 396 5.04 23.09 -19.43
C LEU A 396 5.53 24.43 -20.00
N GLN A 397 6.83 24.72 -19.94
CA GLN A 397 7.40 25.95 -20.51
C GLN A 397 7.38 25.96 -22.03
N GLU A 398 7.65 24.82 -22.67
CA GLU A 398 7.53 24.66 -24.12
C GLU A 398 6.08 24.88 -24.60
N GLU A 399 5.10 24.34 -23.87
CA GLU A 399 3.69 24.60 -24.15
C GLU A 399 3.34 26.08 -23.94
N LEU A 400 3.77 26.70 -22.85
CA LEU A 400 3.53 28.12 -22.60
C LEU A 400 4.07 29.00 -23.73
N ALA A 401 5.28 28.69 -24.22
CA ALA A 401 5.86 29.38 -25.35
C ALA A 401 5.03 29.21 -26.64
N ARG A 402 4.51 28.00 -26.87
CA ARG A 402 3.60 27.70 -27.99
C ARG A 402 2.30 28.48 -27.89
N GLN A 403 1.65 28.49 -26.73
CA GLN A 403 0.40 29.23 -26.50
C GLN A 403 0.59 30.75 -26.65
N HIS A 404 1.72 31.29 -26.17
CA HIS A 404 2.07 32.70 -26.43
C HIS A 404 2.34 33.00 -27.91
N ALA A 405 2.95 32.07 -28.66
CA ALA A 405 3.11 32.21 -30.10
C ALA A 405 1.75 32.24 -30.81
N ASN A 406 0.84 31.33 -30.45
CA ASN A 406 -0.52 31.28 -30.98
C ASN A 406 -1.31 32.57 -30.69
N GLU A 407 -1.24 33.07 -29.46
CA GLU A 407 -1.89 34.33 -29.08
C GLU A 407 -1.31 35.54 -29.82
N ARG A 408 0.00 35.56 -30.12
CA ARG A 408 0.62 36.59 -30.96
C ARG A 408 0.07 36.56 -32.38
N LEU A 409 -0.05 35.37 -32.98
CA LEU A 409 -0.63 35.22 -34.31
C LEU A 409 -2.09 35.69 -34.34
N ARG A 410 -2.91 35.28 -33.37
CA ARG A 410 -4.31 35.74 -33.23
C ARG A 410 -4.40 37.28 -33.21
N ARG A 411 -3.56 37.94 -32.41
CA ARG A 411 -3.53 39.41 -32.31
C ARG A 411 -3.02 40.08 -33.58
N GLN A 412 -2.00 39.52 -34.23
CA GLN A 412 -1.46 40.07 -35.49
C GLN A 412 -2.49 40.06 -36.61
N PHE A 413 -3.15 38.92 -36.80
CA PHE A 413 -4.25 38.79 -37.76
C PHE A 413 -5.40 39.76 -37.44
N ALA A 414 -5.84 39.79 -36.18
CA ALA A 414 -6.93 40.66 -35.76
C ALA A 414 -6.62 42.15 -35.94
N ALA A 415 -5.40 42.57 -35.62
CA ALA A 415 -4.96 43.96 -35.79
C ALA A 415 -5.04 44.40 -37.26
N GLN A 416 -4.64 43.52 -38.20
CA GLN A 416 -4.73 43.82 -39.63
C GLN A 416 -6.17 43.73 -40.14
N ALA A 417 -6.91 42.67 -39.79
CA ALA A 417 -8.29 42.47 -40.23
C ALA A 417 -9.23 43.59 -39.75
N ASN A 418 -9.05 44.09 -38.52
CA ASN A 418 -9.84 45.19 -37.97
C ASN A 418 -9.56 46.54 -38.65
N ILE A 419 -8.48 46.67 -39.41
CA ILE A 419 -8.19 47.85 -40.25
C ILE A 419 -8.73 47.62 -41.67
N ILE A 420 -8.46 46.44 -42.23
CA ILE A 420 -8.81 46.09 -43.61
C ILE A 420 -10.33 46.01 -43.81
N GLY A 421 -11.06 45.38 -42.89
CA GLY A 421 -12.52 45.22 -42.99
C GLY A 421 -13.26 46.55 -43.16
N PRO A 422 -13.11 47.51 -42.23
CA PRO A 422 -13.70 48.85 -42.36
C PRO A 422 -13.19 49.63 -43.58
N TRP A 423 -11.92 49.44 -43.97
CA TRP A 423 -11.37 50.08 -45.17
C TRP A 423 -12.10 49.60 -46.44
N ILE A 424 -12.37 48.31 -46.57
CA ILE A 424 -13.13 47.74 -47.70
C ILE A 424 -14.55 48.30 -47.71
N GLN A 425 -15.22 48.33 -46.56
CA GLN A 425 -16.58 48.88 -46.44
C GLN A 425 -16.64 50.36 -46.85
N THR A 426 -15.70 51.16 -46.35
CA THR A 426 -15.62 52.60 -46.68
C THR A 426 -15.41 52.81 -48.18
N ARG A 427 -14.51 52.04 -48.81
CA ARG A 427 -14.28 52.13 -50.26
C ARG A 427 -15.47 51.66 -51.09
N MET A 428 -16.16 50.60 -50.66
CA MET A 428 -17.41 50.16 -51.29
C MET A 428 -18.48 51.27 -51.25
N GLU A 429 -18.64 51.95 -50.11
CA GLU A 429 -19.58 53.07 -49.97
C GLU A 429 -19.20 54.27 -50.85
N GLU A 430 -17.91 54.62 -50.92
CA GLU A 430 -17.44 55.73 -51.75
C GLU A 430 -17.66 55.47 -53.25
N ILE A 431 -17.40 54.25 -53.73
CA ILE A 431 -17.71 53.85 -55.11
C ILE A 431 -19.21 53.97 -55.36
N GLY A 432 -20.05 53.48 -54.43
CA GLY A 432 -21.50 53.63 -54.53
C GLY A 432 -21.97 55.09 -54.58
N ARG A 433 -21.34 55.98 -53.79
CA ARG A 433 -21.64 57.43 -53.83
C ARG A 433 -21.20 58.08 -55.15
N SER A 434 -20.04 57.70 -55.70
CA SER A 434 -19.53 58.26 -56.95
C SER A 434 -20.46 58.01 -58.15
N SER A 435 -21.21 56.91 -58.15
CA SER A 435 -22.24 56.63 -59.16
C SER A 435 -23.51 57.47 -59.03
N VAL A 436 -23.78 58.03 -57.84
CA VAL A 436 -25.01 58.78 -57.54
C VAL A 436 -24.79 60.30 -57.55
N ASP A 437 -23.54 60.76 -57.44
CA ASP A 437 -23.24 62.19 -57.30
C ASP A 437 -23.58 62.99 -58.57
N ILE A 438 -24.45 64.00 -58.40
CA ILE A 438 -25.10 64.77 -59.48
C ILE A 438 -24.16 65.88 -60.02
N GLY A 439 -23.09 66.20 -59.29
CA GLY A 439 -22.32 67.43 -59.47
C GLY A 439 -21.15 67.42 -60.47
N GLY A 440 -20.86 66.31 -61.16
CA GLY A 440 -19.66 66.17 -62.01
C GLY A 440 -19.92 65.71 -63.45
N SER A 441 -18.98 66.00 -64.35
CA SER A 441 -18.98 65.42 -65.70
C SER A 441 -18.71 63.90 -65.65
N LEU A 442 -19.08 63.17 -66.71
CA LEU A 442 -18.77 61.73 -66.78
C LEU A 442 -17.25 61.48 -66.80
N GLU A 443 -16.49 62.42 -67.36
CA GLU A 443 -15.03 62.43 -67.39
C GLU A 443 -14.43 62.59 -65.99
N ASP A 444 -15.00 63.48 -65.16
CA ASP A 444 -14.57 63.66 -63.77
C ASP A 444 -14.87 62.41 -62.93
N GLN A 445 -16.06 61.82 -63.11
CA GLN A 445 -16.45 60.57 -62.45
C GLN A 445 -15.52 59.41 -62.87
N MET A 446 -15.18 59.31 -64.15
CA MET A 446 -14.21 58.32 -64.66
C MET A 446 -12.82 58.51 -64.04
N SER A 447 -12.33 59.76 -64.00
CA SER A 447 -11.04 60.08 -63.40
C SER A 447 -10.99 59.71 -61.91
N GLN A 448 -12.06 60.00 -61.15
CA GLN A 448 -12.17 59.61 -59.75
C GLN A 448 -12.19 58.08 -59.55
N LEU A 449 -12.97 57.35 -60.36
CA LEU A 449 -13.00 55.89 -60.31
C LEU A 449 -11.64 55.26 -60.65
N LYS A 450 -10.92 55.81 -61.63
CA LYS A 450 -9.55 55.38 -61.95
C LYS A 450 -8.56 55.67 -60.81
N GLN A 451 -8.74 56.77 -60.08
CA GLN A 451 -7.95 57.03 -58.87
C GLN A 451 -8.27 56.02 -57.76
N PHE A 452 -9.54 55.69 -57.53
CA PHE A 452 -9.93 54.65 -56.57
C PHE A 452 -9.37 53.28 -56.96
N GLU A 453 -9.42 52.91 -58.24
CA GLU A 453 -8.80 51.68 -58.77
C GLU A 453 -7.30 51.60 -58.41
N GLN A 454 -6.54 52.69 -58.62
CA GLN A 454 -5.12 52.75 -58.25
C GLN A 454 -4.89 52.62 -56.73
N VAL A 455 -5.73 53.26 -55.92
CA VAL A 455 -5.66 53.13 -54.45
C VAL A 455 -5.92 51.69 -54.02
N ILE A 456 -6.88 50.99 -54.65
CA ILE A 456 -7.17 49.58 -54.38
C ILE A 456 -6.00 48.68 -54.78
N ILE A 457 -5.43 48.87 -55.97
CA ILE A 457 -4.26 48.10 -56.42
C ILE A 457 -3.08 48.26 -55.44
N ASN A 458 -2.80 49.48 -54.98
CA ASN A 458 -1.72 49.74 -54.03
C ASN A 458 -1.96 49.10 -52.65
N TYR A 459 -3.22 48.91 -52.26
CA TYR A 459 -3.59 48.30 -50.98
C TYR A 459 -3.53 46.76 -51.00
N LYS A 460 -3.43 46.13 -52.18
CA LYS A 460 -3.34 44.67 -52.39
C LYS A 460 -2.28 43.99 -51.51
N SER A 461 -1.13 44.62 -51.31
CA SER A 461 -0.03 44.09 -50.50
C SER A 461 -0.42 43.85 -49.03
N ASN A 462 -1.34 44.65 -48.49
CA ASN A 462 -1.85 44.47 -47.13
C ASN A 462 -2.76 43.23 -47.02
N ILE A 463 -3.53 42.94 -48.07
CA ILE A 463 -4.35 41.71 -48.15
C ILE A 463 -3.46 40.48 -48.22
N ASP A 464 -2.41 40.53 -49.04
CA ASP A 464 -1.46 39.42 -49.17
C ASP A 464 -0.70 39.16 -47.86
N LYS A 465 -0.41 40.21 -47.10
CA LYS A 465 0.17 40.07 -45.76
C LYS A 465 -0.80 39.38 -44.78
N LEU A 466 -2.07 39.78 -44.78
CA LEU A 466 -3.10 39.15 -43.95
C LEU A 466 -3.30 37.67 -44.31
N GLU A 467 -3.24 37.34 -45.60
CA GLU A 467 -3.28 35.97 -46.11
C GLU A 467 -2.10 35.13 -45.59
N GLY A 468 -0.88 35.70 -45.59
CA GLY A 468 0.29 35.07 -44.96
C GLY A 468 0.11 34.82 -43.46
N ASP A 469 -0.41 35.80 -42.72
CA ASP A 469 -0.69 35.64 -41.29
C ASP A 469 -1.75 34.54 -41.04
N HIS A 470 -2.77 34.44 -41.92
CA HIS A 470 -3.79 33.39 -41.85
C HIS A 470 -3.23 32.00 -42.13
N GLN A 471 -2.34 31.88 -43.12
CA GLN A 471 -1.66 30.63 -43.45
C GLN A 471 -0.87 30.11 -42.24
N HIS A 472 -0.13 30.98 -41.55
CA HIS A 472 0.57 30.60 -40.31
C HIS A 472 -0.41 30.15 -39.21
N ILE A 473 -1.52 30.87 -39.01
CA ILE A 473 -2.55 30.48 -38.03
C ILE A 473 -3.07 29.05 -38.30
N GLN A 474 -3.30 28.69 -39.56
CA GLN A 474 -3.73 27.34 -39.95
C GLN A 474 -2.65 26.28 -39.73
N GLU A 475 -1.39 26.58 -40.06
CA GLU A 475 -0.24 25.70 -39.83
C GLU A 475 -0.04 25.39 -38.34
N PHE A 476 -0.32 26.35 -37.47
CA PHE A 476 -0.29 26.19 -36.01
C PHE A 476 -1.61 25.65 -35.41
N LEU A 477 -2.56 25.24 -36.25
CA LEU A 477 -3.85 24.64 -35.86
C LEU A 477 -4.71 25.54 -34.94
N VAL A 478 -4.66 26.85 -35.14
CA VAL A 478 -5.48 27.82 -34.40
C VAL A 478 -6.70 28.19 -35.23
N PHE A 479 -7.90 27.87 -34.75
CA PHE A 479 -9.15 28.08 -35.52
C PHE A 479 -10.05 29.18 -34.96
N ASP A 480 -9.78 29.62 -33.74
CA ASP A 480 -10.54 30.67 -33.05
C ASP A 480 -9.71 31.95 -32.91
N ASN A 481 -10.39 33.09 -33.02
CA ASN A 481 -9.78 34.38 -32.74
C ASN A 481 -10.77 35.31 -32.03
N LYS A 482 -10.58 35.48 -30.73
CA LYS A 482 -11.40 36.37 -29.88
C LYS A 482 -11.18 37.87 -30.11
N HIS A 483 -10.16 38.25 -30.88
CA HIS A 483 -9.73 39.65 -31.03
C HIS A 483 -10.33 40.35 -32.26
N THR A 484 -11.08 39.62 -33.10
CA THR A 484 -11.76 40.20 -34.27
C THR A 484 -13.02 39.40 -34.62
N ASN A 485 -13.99 40.09 -35.22
CA ASN A 485 -15.18 39.46 -35.82
C ASN A 485 -15.00 39.18 -37.32
N TYR A 486 -13.89 39.65 -37.91
CA TYR A 486 -13.57 39.41 -39.31
C TYR A 486 -12.85 38.07 -39.44
N THR A 487 -13.42 37.15 -40.21
CA THR A 487 -12.74 35.93 -40.64
C THR A 487 -12.01 36.21 -41.95
N MET A 488 -11.04 35.37 -42.31
CA MET A 488 -10.36 35.54 -43.59
C MET A 488 -11.34 35.45 -44.76
N GLU A 489 -12.37 34.62 -44.64
CA GLU A 489 -13.44 34.51 -45.65
C GLU A 489 -14.20 35.83 -45.83
N HIS A 490 -14.56 36.52 -44.75
CA HIS A 490 -15.21 37.84 -44.83
C HIS A 490 -14.33 38.85 -45.59
N ILE A 491 -13.01 38.83 -45.36
CA ILE A 491 -12.08 39.75 -46.02
C ILE A 491 -11.90 39.39 -47.50
N ARG A 492 -11.75 38.10 -47.84
CA ARG A 492 -11.63 37.64 -49.23
C ARG A 492 -12.86 38.02 -50.06
N VAL A 493 -14.05 37.66 -49.58
CA VAL A 493 -15.31 37.98 -50.27
C VAL A 493 -15.48 39.50 -50.40
N GLY A 494 -15.24 40.26 -49.32
CA GLY A 494 -15.33 41.72 -49.36
C GLY A 494 -14.35 42.35 -50.37
N TRP A 495 -13.12 41.83 -50.43
CA TRP A 495 -12.09 42.31 -51.35
C TRP A 495 -12.41 41.98 -52.82
N GLU A 496 -12.81 40.74 -53.11
CA GLU A 496 -13.22 40.32 -54.46
C GLU A 496 -14.47 41.07 -54.93
N GLN A 497 -15.43 41.30 -54.03
CA GLN A 497 -16.60 42.10 -54.31
C GLN A 497 -16.24 43.56 -54.61
N LEU A 498 -15.30 44.15 -53.87
CA LEU A 498 -14.79 45.50 -54.11
C LEU A 498 -14.15 45.60 -55.50
N LEU A 499 -13.27 44.66 -55.86
CA LEU A 499 -12.63 44.60 -57.18
C LEU A 499 -13.65 44.46 -58.32
N THR A 500 -14.66 43.61 -58.15
CA THR A 500 -15.71 43.43 -59.14
C THR A 500 -16.59 44.67 -59.26
N THR A 501 -16.89 45.32 -58.14
CA THR A 501 -17.74 46.53 -58.10
C THR A 501 -17.06 47.70 -58.79
N ILE A 502 -15.78 47.97 -58.51
CA ILE A 502 -15.04 49.06 -59.18
C ILE A 502 -14.94 48.80 -60.69
N ALA A 503 -14.62 47.57 -61.10
CA ALA A 503 -14.51 47.22 -62.52
C ALA A 503 -15.85 47.37 -63.27
N ARG A 504 -16.95 46.93 -62.64
CA ARG A 504 -18.30 47.09 -63.19
C ARG A 504 -18.68 48.56 -63.30
N THR A 505 -18.51 49.36 -62.25
CA THR A 505 -18.86 50.78 -62.25
C THR A 505 -18.01 51.58 -63.25
N ILE A 506 -16.73 51.26 -63.42
CA ILE A 506 -15.90 51.84 -64.49
C ILE A 506 -16.49 51.51 -65.86
N ASN A 507 -16.78 50.23 -66.15
CA ASN A 507 -17.35 49.82 -67.44
C ASN A 507 -18.72 50.45 -67.71
N GLU A 508 -19.55 50.60 -66.67
CA GLU A 508 -20.85 51.30 -66.76
C GLU A 508 -20.67 52.77 -67.16
N ILE A 509 -19.74 53.50 -66.54
CA ILE A 509 -19.46 54.91 -66.89
C ILE A 509 -18.80 55.00 -68.27
N GLU A 510 -17.87 54.12 -68.64
CA GLU A 510 -17.29 54.06 -70.00
C GLU A 510 -18.40 53.87 -71.06
N THR A 511 -19.35 52.96 -70.81
CA THR A 511 -20.49 52.72 -71.69
C THR A 511 -21.42 53.93 -71.77
N GLN A 512 -21.64 54.65 -70.66
CA GLN A 512 -22.42 55.89 -70.63
C GLN A 512 -21.76 57.00 -71.47
N ILE A 513 -20.43 57.16 -71.38
CA ILE A 513 -19.66 58.12 -72.19
C ILE A 513 -19.82 57.81 -73.67
N LEU A 514 -19.60 56.55 -74.08
CA LEU A 514 -19.74 56.13 -75.48
C LEU A 514 -21.16 56.35 -76.02
N THR A 515 -22.19 56.07 -75.21
CA THR A 515 -23.59 56.25 -75.60
C THR A 515 -23.97 57.73 -75.73
N ARG A 516 -23.48 58.57 -74.81
CA ARG A 516 -23.64 60.04 -74.87
C ARG A 516 -23.06 60.58 -76.17
N ASP A 517 -21.83 60.18 -76.47
CA ASP A 517 -21.06 60.68 -77.62
C ASP A 517 -21.68 60.21 -78.95
N ALA A 518 -22.12 58.94 -79.03
CA ALA A 518 -22.78 58.40 -80.21
C ALA A 518 -24.14 59.09 -80.51
N LYS A 519 -24.86 59.53 -79.48
CA LYS A 519 -26.17 60.20 -79.61
C LYS A 519 -26.07 61.73 -79.68
N GLY A 520 -24.89 62.31 -79.48
CA GLY A 520 -24.68 63.75 -79.46
C GLY A 520 -25.40 64.48 -78.34
N ILE A 521 -25.58 63.84 -77.17
CA ILE A 521 -26.27 64.45 -76.02
C ILE A 521 -25.35 65.48 -75.36
N SER A 522 -25.82 66.71 -75.20
CA SER A 522 -25.04 67.76 -74.51
C SER A 522 -24.96 67.52 -73.00
N GLN A 523 -23.90 68.03 -72.36
CA GLN A 523 -23.70 67.89 -70.90
C GLN A 523 -24.87 68.47 -70.09
N GLN A 524 -25.50 69.53 -70.59
CA GLN A 524 -26.65 70.16 -69.93
C GLN A 524 -27.89 69.24 -69.96
N GLN A 525 -28.18 68.61 -71.10
CA GLN A 525 -29.27 67.63 -71.22
C GLN A 525 -29.04 66.39 -70.36
N MET A 526 -27.78 65.93 -70.26
CA MET A 526 -27.43 64.81 -69.38
C MET A 526 -27.69 65.16 -67.90
N ASN A 527 -27.34 66.38 -67.48
CA ASN A 527 -27.62 66.86 -66.13
C ASN A 527 -29.13 66.99 -65.86
N GLU A 528 -29.93 67.41 -66.84
CA GLU A 528 -31.39 67.44 -66.73
C GLU A 528 -32.00 66.03 -66.60
N PHE A 529 -31.51 65.05 -67.37
CA PHE A 529 -31.94 63.65 -67.23
C PHE A 529 -31.56 63.07 -65.87
N ARG A 530 -30.35 63.36 -65.37
CA ARG A 530 -29.91 62.95 -64.02
C ARG A 530 -30.80 63.52 -62.94
N GLN A 531 -31.07 64.83 -62.96
CA GLN A 531 -31.95 65.49 -61.99
C GLN A 531 -33.37 64.92 -62.00
N SER A 532 -33.89 64.63 -63.20
CA SER A 532 -35.21 64.00 -63.36
C SER A 532 -35.23 62.61 -62.73
N PHE A 533 -34.19 61.80 -62.96
CA PHE A 533 -34.07 60.45 -62.40
C PHE A 533 -33.99 60.47 -60.87
N THR A 534 -33.18 61.34 -60.27
CA THR A 534 -33.04 61.40 -58.80
C THR A 534 -34.30 61.92 -58.09
N HIS A 535 -35.08 62.78 -58.77
CA HIS A 535 -36.37 63.23 -58.25
C HIS A 535 -37.35 62.05 -58.09
N PHE A 536 -37.36 61.10 -59.01
CA PHE A 536 -38.20 59.89 -58.90
C PHE A 536 -37.68 58.91 -57.83
N ASP A 537 -36.37 58.80 -57.66
CA ASP A 537 -35.74 57.87 -56.70
C ASP A 537 -36.04 58.25 -55.22
N ARG A 538 -36.05 59.55 -54.89
CA ARG A 538 -36.43 60.04 -53.54
C ARG A 538 -37.88 59.80 -53.15
N VAL A 539 -38.78 59.65 -54.12
CA VAL A 539 -40.22 59.47 -53.88
C VAL A 539 -40.57 58.00 -53.63
N LEU A 540 -39.72 57.06 -54.06
CA LEU A 540 -40.01 55.63 -53.99
C LEU A 540 -39.34 54.87 -52.82
N CYS A 541 -38.33 55.44 -52.15
CA CYS A 541 -37.62 54.77 -51.05
C CYS A 541 -37.22 55.71 -49.88
N PRO A 542 -38.09 55.93 -48.88
CA PRO A 542 -37.69 56.54 -47.62
C PRO A 542 -37.18 55.44 -46.67
N SER A 543 -35.87 55.16 -46.72
CA SER A 543 -35.08 54.42 -45.70
C SER A 543 -35.67 53.16 -45.03
N SER A 544 -34.98 52.02 -45.23
CA SER A 544 -34.82 50.89 -44.28
C SER A 544 -35.83 49.74 -44.18
N VAL A 545 -36.52 49.34 -45.25
CA VAL A 545 -37.14 48.00 -45.33
C VAL A 545 -37.02 47.43 -46.76
N PRO A 546 -36.47 46.21 -46.99
CA PRO A 546 -36.64 45.51 -48.25
C PRO A 546 -38.08 44.96 -48.30
N ASP A 547 -38.89 45.47 -49.22
CA ASP A 547 -40.26 44.97 -49.48
C ASP A 547 -40.19 43.55 -50.08
N PRO A 548 -40.90 42.53 -49.54
CA PRO A 548 -40.87 41.16 -50.05
C PRO A 548 -41.56 40.96 -51.41
N ASN A 549 -42.21 41.97 -51.99
CA ASN A 549 -42.88 41.85 -53.29
C ASN A 549 -42.59 43.04 -54.22
N PRO A 550 -41.62 42.93 -55.16
CA PRO A 550 -41.28 44.00 -56.11
C PRO A 550 -42.38 44.27 -57.15
N LEU A 551 -43.39 43.40 -57.26
CA LEU A 551 -44.32 43.40 -58.40
C LEU A 551 -45.58 44.25 -58.23
N ARG A 552 -45.80 44.92 -57.08
CA ARG A 552 -47.06 45.69 -56.88
C ARG A 552 -46.96 47.20 -57.08
N HIS A 553 -45.76 47.76 -57.20
CA HIS A 553 -45.57 49.18 -57.54
C HIS A 553 -44.49 49.45 -58.61
N GLY A 554 -43.92 48.40 -59.22
CA GLY A 554 -42.88 48.49 -60.26
C GLY A 554 -43.39 48.78 -61.68
N CYS A 555 -44.29 49.74 -61.89
CA CYS A 555 -44.58 50.21 -63.26
C CYS A 555 -43.68 51.36 -63.74
N LEU A 556 -42.88 51.98 -62.89
CA LEU A 556 -41.79 52.91 -63.24
C LEU A 556 -40.83 52.89 -62.04
N PRO A 557 -39.50 52.65 -62.08
CA PRO A 557 -38.55 52.87 -63.19
C PRO A 557 -37.28 51.95 -63.17
N LEU A 558 -37.39 50.61 -63.11
CA LEU A 558 -36.21 49.72 -62.95
C LEU A 558 -35.97 48.69 -64.09
N CYS A 559 -36.65 48.81 -65.22
CA CYS A 559 -36.45 47.91 -66.38
C CYS A 559 -35.61 48.48 -67.52
N VAL A 560 -34.71 49.45 -67.28
CA VAL A 560 -33.86 49.98 -68.36
C VAL A 560 -32.38 49.93 -67.97
N LEU A 561 -31.82 48.73 -67.82
CA LEU A 561 -30.37 48.51 -68.00
C LEU A 561 -30.00 47.05 -68.33
N SER A 562 -30.92 46.28 -68.93
CA SER A 562 -30.57 45.04 -69.62
C SER A 562 -31.12 45.07 -71.04
N VAL A 563 -30.20 45.31 -72.00
CA VAL A 563 -30.33 45.14 -73.46
C VAL A 563 -31.69 45.55 -74.05
N SER A 564 -31.83 46.79 -74.50
CA SER A 564 -32.95 47.20 -75.35
C SER A 564 -32.43 47.73 -76.69
N VAL A 565 -32.65 46.96 -77.74
CA VAL A 565 -32.45 47.38 -79.14
C VAL A 565 -33.59 48.31 -79.51
N LEU A 566 -33.29 49.58 -79.77
CA LEU A 566 -34.26 50.57 -80.25
C LEU A 566 -34.50 50.37 -81.75
N PHE A 567 -35.72 50.01 -82.15
CA PHE A 567 -36.20 50.14 -83.52
C PHE A 567 -37.19 51.31 -83.62
N LEU A 568 -36.92 52.24 -84.54
CA LEU A 568 -37.85 53.32 -84.90
C LEU A 568 -38.69 52.87 -86.09
N CYS A 569 -40.01 52.87 -85.94
CA CYS A 569 -40.95 52.76 -87.06
C CYS A 569 -42.04 53.83 -86.89
N GLY A 570 -41.89 54.95 -87.60
CA GLY A 570 -42.78 56.10 -87.47
C GLY A 570 -42.55 56.94 -86.21
N ASN A 571 -43.52 57.80 -85.87
CA ASN A 571 -43.43 58.78 -84.78
C ASN A 571 -43.64 58.21 -83.36
N ASP A 572 -43.79 56.89 -83.22
CA ASP A 572 -44.01 56.25 -81.92
C ASP A 572 -42.89 55.26 -81.60
N ILE A 573 -42.41 55.32 -80.34
CA ILE A 573 -41.37 54.44 -79.79
C ILE A 573 -42.07 53.28 -79.07
N TYR A 574 -41.84 52.05 -79.54
CA TYR A 574 -42.32 50.85 -78.87
C TYR A 574 -41.18 50.16 -78.11
N ILE A 575 -41.40 49.87 -76.83
CA ILE A 575 -40.50 49.09 -75.97
C ILE A 575 -41.19 47.74 -75.71
N TYR A 576 -40.57 46.64 -76.13
CA TYR A 576 -41.00 45.28 -75.77
C TYR A 576 -40.02 44.68 -74.75
N CYS A 577 -40.55 44.19 -73.62
CA CYS A 577 -39.81 43.35 -72.67
C CYS A 577 -39.84 41.88 -73.11
N ILE A 578 -38.70 41.19 -73.02
CA ILE A 578 -38.62 39.72 -72.95
C ILE A 578 -38.59 39.32 -71.48
#